data_AF-A0A521Y958-F1
#
_entry.id   AF-A0A521Y958-F1
#
_cell.length_a   1.000
_cell.length_b   1.000
_cell.length_c   1.000
_cell.angle_alpha   90.00
_cell.angle_beta   90.00
_cell.angle_gamma   90.00
#
_symmetry.space_group_name_H-M   'P 1'
#
loop_
_entity.id
_entity.type
_entity.pdbx_description
1 polymer ?
#
loop_
_entity_poly.entity_id
_entity_poly.type
_entity_poly.pdbx_seq_one_letter_code
_entity_poly.pdbx_strand_id
1 'polypeptide(L)'
;MALLITGCATGAGRGSPRAESELRFHWVVPEGFTAAVSLYRALDVQPTGETRTYPPGASVQLGDALGDGVLRGRLDESQRLVLKIENQGPEPLRFWVAPHLPLPHEGEVALMAQCLCTGAVYEVPAAGSWTRVIEFGIRRRGAVTPLSVTHVIVLGEAPRLWPSGQSN
;
A
#
# COMPACT_ATOMS: atom_id res chain seq x y z
N MET A 1 61.30 21.16 -5.50
CA MET A 1 60.50 22.29 -5.02
C MET A 1 59.42 22.55 -6.06
N ALA A 2 58.14 22.52 -5.65
CA ALA A 2 56.90 22.72 -6.45
C ALA A 2 56.60 21.63 -7.51
N LEU A 3 55.36 21.19 -7.78
CA LEU A 3 54.03 21.66 -7.38
C LEU A 3 53.06 20.45 -7.42
N LEU A 4 52.30 20.22 -6.34
CA LEU A 4 51.11 19.37 -6.32
C LEU A 4 49.97 20.11 -7.04
N ILE A 5 49.35 19.49 -8.04
CA ILE A 5 48.04 19.93 -8.55
C ILE A 5 47.00 18.88 -8.18
N THR A 6 46.21 19.27 -7.19
CA THR A 6 44.96 18.68 -6.76
C THR A 6 43.94 18.71 -7.89
N GLY A 7 43.37 17.56 -8.24
CA GLY A 7 42.23 17.45 -9.14
C GLY A 7 41.05 16.81 -8.42
N CYS A 8 40.26 17.61 -7.72
CA CYS A 8 38.95 17.21 -7.22
C CYS A 8 37.99 17.11 -8.41
N ALA A 9 37.67 15.91 -8.87
CA ALA A 9 36.51 15.68 -9.73
C ALA A 9 35.29 15.41 -8.84
N THR A 10 34.59 16.47 -8.46
CA THR A 10 33.23 16.37 -7.93
C THR A 10 32.31 15.95 -9.07
N GLY A 11 32.05 14.64 -9.18
CA GLY A 11 30.95 14.14 -9.97
C GLY A 11 29.64 14.66 -9.39
N ALA A 12 29.05 15.65 -10.05
CA ALA A 12 27.69 16.09 -9.80
C ALA A 12 26.76 14.91 -10.09
N GLY A 13 26.41 14.16 -9.05
CA GLY A 13 25.30 13.23 -9.11
C GLY A 13 24.07 14.00 -9.56
N ARG A 14 23.44 13.58 -10.66
CA ARG A 14 22.07 13.99 -11.00
C ARG A 14 21.23 13.61 -9.79
N GLY A 15 20.94 14.60 -8.94
CA GLY A 15 20.12 14.38 -7.76
C GLY A 15 18.80 13.82 -8.23
N SER A 16 18.49 12.58 -7.85
CA SER A 16 17.13 12.06 -7.98
C SER A 16 16.19 13.13 -7.42
N PRO A 17 15.11 13.49 -8.13
CA PRO A 17 14.20 14.52 -7.65
C PRO A 17 13.78 14.18 -6.23
N ARG A 18 14.02 15.13 -5.31
CA ARG A 18 13.68 14.97 -3.90
C ARG A 18 12.18 14.71 -3.82
N ALA A 19 11.77 13.69 -3.06
CA ALA A 19 10.36 13.44 -2.82
C ALA A 19 9.68 14.69 -2.26
N GLU A 20 8.54 15.06 -2.84
CA GLU A 20 7.70 16.17 -2.40
C GLU A 20 6.66 15.71 -1.37
N SER A 21 6.39 14.41 -1.32
CA SER A 21 5.40 13.81 -0.43
C SER A 21 5.89 12.51 0.21
N GLU A 22 5.45 12.30 1.44
CA GLU A 22 5.51 11.03 2.16
C GLU A 22 4.10 10.58 2.56
N LEU A 23 3.75 9.36 2.15
CA LEU A 23 2.54 8.65 2.55
C LEU A 23 2.92 7.38 3.32
N ARG A 24 2.45 7.24 4.56
CA ARG A 24 2.79 6.15 5.48
C ARG A 24 1.62 5.19 5.62
N PHE A 25 1.87 3.90 5.45
CA PHE A 25 0.85 2.87 5.58
C PHE A 25 0.90 2.24 6.97
N HIS A 26 -0.26 2.18 7.62
CA HIS A 26 -0.44 1.45 8.85
C HIS A 26 -1.48 0.35 8.66
N TRP A 27 -1.20 -0.84 9.15
CA TRP A 27 -2.08 -2.00 9.08
C TRP A 27 -2.42 -2.43 10.50
N VAL A 28 -3.71 -2.41 10.82
CA VAL A 28 -4.23 -2.97 12.07
C VAL A 28 -4.81 -4.32 11.75
N VAL A 29 -4.27 -5.36 12.37
CA VAL A 29 -4.72 -6.75 12.21
C VAL A 29 -5.40 -7.22 13.51
N PRO A 30 -6.46 -8.03 13.42
CA PRO A 30 -7.15 -8.53 14.60
C PRO A 30 -6.34 -9.64 15.28
N GLU A 31 -6.70 -9.94 16.52
CA GLU A 31 -6.19 -11.13 17.20
C GLU A 31 -6.53 -12.39 16.39
N GLY A 32 -5.59 -13.34 16.33
CA GLY A 32 -5.73 -14.56 15.53
C GLY A 32 -5.49 -14.39 14.03
N PHE A 33 -5.06 -13.21 13.56
CA PHE A 33 -4.65 -13.02 12.17
C PHE A 33 -3.32 -13.76 11.89
N THR A 34 -3.40 -14.91 11.22
CA THR A 34 -2.25 -15.80 10.93
C THR A 34 -1.49 -15.43 9.66
N ALA A 35 -1.54 -14.18 9.23
CA ALA A 35 -0.93 -13.76 7.97
C ALA A 35 -0.02 -12.54 8.12
N ALA A 36 1.01 -12.48 7.27
CA ALA A 36 1.89 -11.33 7.15
C ALA A 36 1.37 -10.37 6.07
N VAL A 37 1.41 -9.07 6.36
CA VAL A 37 1.01 -8.01 5.43
C VAL A 37 2.26 -7.26 4.97
N SER A 38 2.45 -7.14 3.66
CA SER A 38 3.63 -6.45 3.09
C SER A 38 3.28 -5.67 1.82
N LEU A 39 4.04 -4.60 1.57
CA LEU A 39 3.84 -3.71 0.43
C LEU A 39 5.05 -3.74 -0.51
N TYR A 40 4.77 -3.74 -1.79
CA TYR A 40 5.78 -3.72 -2.86
C TYR A 40 5.37 -2.71 -3.92
N ARG A 41 6.31 -2.25 -4.74
CA ARG A 41 5.97 -1.55 -5.98
C ARG A 41 5.33 -2.53 -6.96
N ALA A 42 4.31 -2.06 -7.67
CA ALA A 42 3.74 -2.83 -8.76
C ALA A 42 4.68 -2.83 -9.97
N LEU A 43 4.70 -3.94 -10.69
CA LEU A 43 5.31 -4.02 -12.02
C LEU A 43 4.41 -3.28 -13.02
N ASP A 44 5.01 -2.74 -14.09
CA ASP A 44 4.28 -1.91 -15.07
C ASP A 44 3.06 -2.61 -15.67
N VAL A 45 3.15 -3.92 -15.85
CA VAL A 45 2.12 -4.79 -16.43
C VAL A 45 0.94 -5.09 -15.50
N GLN A 46 1.00 -4.72 -14.22
CA GLN A 46 -0.04 -5.05 -13.22
C GLN A 46 -1.05 -3.88 -13.08
N PRO A 47 -2.26 -3.96 -13.65
CA PRO A 47 -3.22 -2.86 -13.58
C PRO A 47 -3.80 -2.70 -12.17
N THR A 48 -4.22 -1.47 -11.84
CA THR A 48 -4.87 -1.18 -10.55
C THR A 48 -6.11 -2.03 -10.35
N GLY A 49 -6.28 -2.56 -9.14
CA GLY A 49 -7.38 -3.46 -8.78
C GLY A 49 -7.16 -4.93 -9.13
N GLU A 50 -6.11 -5.26 -9.92
CA GLU A 50 -5.75 -6.65 -10.20
C GLU A 50 -5.57 -7.41 -8.88
N THR A 51 -6.21 -8.57 -8.79
CA THR A 51 -6.17 -9.44 -7.63
C THR A 51 -5.75 -10.84 -8.06
N ARG A 52 -4.80 -11.44 -7.37
CA ARG A 52 -4.29 -12.78 -7.66
C ARG A 52 -4.13 -13.59 -6.39
N THR A 53 -4.36 -14.89 -6.52
CA THR A 53 -4.19 -15.88 -5.46
C THR A 53 -3.12 -16.86 -5.89
N TYR A 54 -2.26 -17.25 -4.95
CA TYR A 54 -1.10 -18.10 -5.17
C TYR A 54 -1.14 -19.26 -4.19
N PRO A 55 -1.05 -20.52 -4.67
CA PRO A 55 -0.91 -21.67 -3.80
C PRO A 55 0.44 -21.64 -3.05
N PRO A 56 0.61 -22.49 -2.02
CA PRO A 56 1.87 -22.62 -1.30
C PRO A 56 3.06 -22.83 -2.24
N GLY A 57 4.14 -22.08 -2.01
CA GLY A 57 5.39 -22.18 -2.79
C GLY A 57 5.35 -21.55 -4.19
N ALA A 58 4.23 -21.00 -4.65
CA ALA A 58 4.18 -20.34 -5.95
C ALA A 58 4.95 -19.00 -5.94
N SER A 59 5.59 -18.68 -7.06
CA SER A 59 6.31 -17.41 -7.22
C SER A 59 5.35 -16.25 -7.42
N VAL A 60 5.44 -15.25 -6.55
CA VAL A 60 4.63 -14.03 -6.59
C VAL A 60 5.34 -12.96 -7.43
N GLN A 61 4.60 -12.29 -8.31
CA GLN A 61 5.14 -11.21 -9.14
C GLN A 61 5.12 -9.90 -8.37
N LEU A 62 6.29 -9.45 -7.89
CA LEU A 62 6.46 -8.28 -7.04
C LEU A 62 7.61 -7.41 -7.57
N GLY A 63 7.47 -6.09 -7.47
CA GLY A 63 8.60 -5.17 -7.58
C GLY A 63 9.33 -4.99 -6.26
N ASP A 64 9.98 -3.83 -6.09
CA ASP A 64 10.74 -3.51 -4.88
C ASP A 64 9.86 -3.44 -3.64
N ALA A 65 10.34 -4.00 -2.53
CA ALA A 65 9.66 -3.93 -1.25
C ALA A 65 9.65 -2.50 -0.68
N LEU A 66 8.52 -2.08 -0.12
CA LEU A 66 8.41 -0.89 0.72
C LEU A 66 8.63 -1.31 2.18
N GLY A 67 9.88 -1.62 2.52
CA GLY A 67 10.23 -2.19 3.84
C GLY A 67 9.93 -1.29 5.04
N ASP A 68 9.89 0.03 4.85
CA ASP A 68 9.53 1.01 5.89
C ASP A 68 8.04 1.40 5.86
N GLY A 69 7.25 0.85 4.93
CA GLY A 69 5.85 1.19 4.75
C GLY A 69 5.63 2.65 4.31
N VAL A 70 6.65 3.32 3.74
CA VAL A 70 6.54 4.72 3.30
C VAL A 70 6.64 4.82 1.79
N LEU A 71 5.56 5.30 1.16
CA LEU A 71 5.57 5.72 -0.22
C LEU A 71 6.06 7.16 -0.32
N ARG A 72 7.19 7.34 -1.01
CA ARG A 72 7.76 8.64 -1.32
C ARG A 72 7.50 8.98 -2.78
N GLY A 73 7.06 10.20 -3.06
CA GLY A 73 6.61 10.58 -4.39
C GLY A 73 6.61 12.07 -4.66
N ARG A 74 6.13 12.41 -5.86
CA ARG A 74 5.80 13.78 -6.25
C ARG A 74 4.33 14.04 -5.95
N LEU A 75 3.98 15.29 -5.69
CA LEU A 75 2.56 15.67 -5.58
C LEU A 75 1.88 15.55 -6.95
N ASP A 76 0.58 15.27 -6.93
CA ASP A 76 -0.27 15.04 -8.12
C ASP A 76 0.09 13.80 -8.96
N GLU A 77 1.03 12.97 -8.49
CA GLU A 77 1.37 11.68 -9.07
C GLU A 77 0.89 10.54 -8.15
N SER A 78 0.20 9.57 -8.73
CA SER A 78 -0.15 8.31 -8.07
C SER A 78 0.86 7.22 -8.42
N GLN A 79 1.03 6.27 -7.51
CA GLN A 79 1.94 5.14 -7.67
C GLN A 79 1.18 3.84 -7.35
N ARG A 80 1.35 2.84 -8.22
CA ARG A 80 0.79 1.50 -8.03
C ARG A 80 1.67 0.69 -7.09
N LEU A 81 1.04 0.03 -6.13
CA LEU A 81 1.66 -0.84 -5.14
C LEU A 81 0.97 -2.20 -5.17
N VAL A 82 1.71 -3.26 -4.86
CA VAL A 82 1.15 -4.57 -4.59
C VAL A 82 1.09 -4.74 -3.08
N LEU A 83 -0.12 -4.86 -2.54
CA LEU A 83 -0.34 -5.42 -1.22
C LEU A 83 -0.27 -6.94 -1.33
N LYS A 84 0.60 -7.56 -0.54
CA LYS A 84 0.68 -9.01 -0.37
C LYS A 84 0.22 -9.39 1.03
N ILE A 85 -0.68 -10.36 1.11
CA ILE A 85 -1.02 -11.06 2.33
C ILE A 85 -0.56 -12.51 2.18
N GLU A 86 0.25 -12.96 3.12
CA GLU A 86 0.81 -14.31 3.14
C GLU A 86 0.27 -15.06 4.34
N ASN A 87 -0.60 -16.03 4.09
CA ASN A 87 -1.23 -16.83 5.12
C ASN A 87 -0.26 -17.91 5.59
N GLN A 88 0.14 -17.85 6.85
CA GLN A 88 1.04 -18.81 7.49
C GLN A 88 0.27 -19.94 8.20
N GLY A 89 -1.06 -19.85 8.22
CA GLY A 89 -1.94 -20.82 8.85
C GLY A 89 -2.29 -22.02 7.95
N PRO A 90 -2.78 -23.11 8.56
CA PRO A 90 -3.19 -24.33 7.86
C PRO A 90 -4.57 -24.25 7.22
N GLU A 91 -5.35 -23.21 7.53
CA GLU A 91 -6.71 -23.00 7.01
C GLU A 91 -6.77 -21.75 6.12
N PRO A 92 -7.69 -21.69 5.13
CA PRO A 92 -7.95 -20.47 4.38
C PRO A 92 -8.35 -19.30 5.27
N LEU A 93 -7.82 -18.13 4.96
CA LEU A 93 -8.08 -16.88 5.69
C LEU A 93 -9.06 -16.02 4.90
N ARG A 94 -10.24 -15.78 5.45
CA ARG A 94 -11.22 -14.85 4.89
C ARG A 94 -11.17 -13.52 5.62
N PHE A 95 -11.09 -12.43 4.87
CA PHE A 95 -10.99 -11.08 5.43
C PHE A 95 -11.64 -10.01 4.55
N TRP A 96 -11.91 -8.85 5.13
CA TRP A 96 -12.22 -7.61 4.41
C TRP A 96 -11.47 -6.46 5.08
N VAL A 97 -11.52 -5.27 4.47
CA VAL A 97 -10.81 -4.08 4.98
C VAL A 97 -11.81 -2.96 5.21
N ALA A 98 -11.84 -2.41 6.42
CA ALA A 98 -12.67 -1.26 6.76
C ALA A 98 -12.21 -0.01 5.99
N PRO A 99 -13.09 1.00 5.80
CA PRO A 99 -12.68 2.30 5.25
C PRO A 99 -11.40 2.82 5.89
N HIS A 100 -10.48 3.31 5.05
CA HIS A 100 -9.19 3.78 5.51
C HIS A 100 -9.32 5.06 6.33
N LEU A 101 -8.41 5.26 7.27
CA LEU A 101 -8.41 6.39 8.19
C LEU A 101 -7.16 7.23 7.97
N PRO A 102 -7.28 8.41 7.32
CA PRO A 102 -6.16 9.32 7.10
C PRO A 102 -5.82 10.09 8.39
N LEU A 103 -4.53 10.31 8.62
CA LEU A 103 -4.02 11.17 9.68
C LEU A 103 -2.90 12.08 9.15
N PRO A 104 -3.00 13.41 9.30
CA PRO A 104 -4.13 14.10 9.93
C PRO A 104 -5.38 14.07 9.04
N HIS A 105 -6.57 14.21 9.63
CA HIS A 105 -7.84 13.99 8.95
C HIS A 105 -8.06 14.96 7.78
N GLU A 106 -7.53 16.18 7.88
CA GLU A 106 -7.58 17.19 6.82
C GLU A 106 -6.86 16.74 5.54
N GLY A 107 -5.94 15.77 5.64
CA GLY A 107 -5.24 15.19 4.50
C GLY A 107 -6.10 14.29 3.61
N GLU A 108 -7.32 13.90 4.04
CA GLU A 108 -8.24 13.06 3.28
C GLU A 108 -8.56 13.65 1.90
N VAL A 109 -8.79 14.96 1.83
CA VAL A 109 -9.16 15.64 0.58
C VAL A 109 -8.04 15.65 -0.45
N ALA A 110 -6.79 15.48 0.00
CA ALA A 110 -5.61 15.38 -0.85
C ALA A 110 -5.28 13.93 -1.22
N LEU A 111 -5.82 12.95 -0.53
CA LEU A 111 -5.51 11.54 -0.77
C LEU A 111 -6.11 11.07 -2.10
N MET A 112 -5.25 10.55 -2.98
CA MET A 112 -5.66 9.76 -4.14
C MET A 112 -5.54 8.31 -3.72
N ALA A 113 -6.66 7.58 -3.63
CA ALA A 113 -6.64 6.19 -3.18
C ALA A 113 -7.59 5.31 -4.01
N GLN A 114 -7.04 4.25 -4.59
CA GLN A 114 -7.78 3.05 -5.00
C GLN A 114 -7.28 1.89 -4.16
N CYS A 115 -8.02 1.58 -3.09
CA CYS A 115 -7.59 0.70 -2.01
C CYS A 115 -8.45 -0.57 -1.89
N LEU A 116 -8.31 -1.30 -0.77
CA LEU A 116 -9.07 -2.53 -0.47
C LEU A 116 -10.46 -2.28 0.14
N CYS A 117 -10.75 -1.04 0.52
CA CYS A 117 -11.94 -0.65 1.26
C CYS A 117 -13.20 -0.61 0.37
N THR A 118 -13.43 -1.67 -0.40
CA THR A 118 -14.51 -1.80 -1.38
C THR A 118 -15.74 -2.51 -0.83
N GLY A 119 -15.67 -3.03 0.41
CA GLY A 119 -16.68 -3.91 1.00
C GLY A 119 -16.63 -5.35 0.49
N ALA A 120 -15.68 -5.69 -0.39
CA ALA A 120 -15.48 -7.07 -0.83
C ALA A 120 -14.81 -7.92 0.27
N VAL A 121 -15.22 -9.18 0.34
CA VAL A 121 -14.54 -10.21 1.13
C VAL A 121 -13.52 -10.90 0.24
N TYR A 122 -12.31 -11.07 0.74
CA TYR A 122 -11.19 -11.73 0.08
C TYR A 122 -10.84 -13.01 0.83
N GLU A 123 -10.20 -13.94 0.12
CA GLU A 123 -9.74 -15.20 0.67
C GLU A 123 -8.28 -15.43 0.30
N VAL A 124 -7.47 -15.81 1.30
CA VAL A 124 -6.08 -16.23 1.15
C VAL A 124 -6.00 -17.74 1.43
N PRO A 125 -5.49 -18.55 0.49
CA PRO A 125 -5.40 -19.99 0.68
C PRO A 125 -4.51 -20.34 1.88
N ALA A 126 -4.75 -21.50 2.49
CA ALA A 126 -3.89 -22.07 3.50
C ALA A 126 -2.43 -22.14 3.01
N ALA A 127 -1.48 -21.72 3.84
CA ALA A 127 -0.04 -21.67 3.54
C ALA A 127 0.33 -20.97 2.21
N GLY A 128 -0.57 -20.18 1.63
CA GLY A 128 -0.38 -19.53 0.34
C GLY A 128 -0.42 -18.00 0.47
N SER A 129 -0.54 -17.33 -0.68
CA SER A 129 -0.57 -15.86 -0.68
C SER A 129 -1.63 -15.30 -1.60
N TRP A 130 -1.93 -14.03 -1.35
CA TRP A 130 -2.90 -13.25 -2.07
C TRP A 130 -2.30 -11.87 -2.30
N THR A 131 -2.52 -11.32 -3.49
CA THR A 131 -2.05 -9.98 -3.83
C THR A 131 -3.16 -9.14 -4.41
N ARG A 132 -3.11 -7.83 -4.15
CA ARG A 132 -3.91 -6.83 -4.85
C ARG A 132 -3.10 -5.60 -5.20
N VAL A 133 -3.27 -5.13 -6.43
CA VAL A 133 -2.71 -3.86 -6.87
C VAL A 133 -3.59 -2.73 -6.36
N ILE A 134 -3.02 -1.88 -5.52
CA ILE A 134 -3.61 -0.66 -4.99
C ILE A 134 -2.88 0.55 -5.54
N GLU A 135 -3.51 1.71 -5.54
CA GLU A 135 -2.92 2.92 -6.09
C GLU A 135 -3.10 4.08 -5.12
N PHE A 136 -1.99 4.79 -4.86
CA PHE A 136 -1.95 5.86 -3.88
C PHE A 136 -1.12 7.05 -4.35
N GLY A 137 -1.52 8.25 -3.92
CA GLY A 137 -0.73 9.48 -4.09
C GLY A 137 -1.34 10.64 -3.30
N ILE A 138 -0.69 11.80 -3.35
CA ILE A 138 -1.14 13.01 -2.65
C ILE A 138 -1.29 14.14 -3.66
N ARG A 139 -2.49 14.71 -3.77
CA ARG A 139 -2.77 15.92 -4.56
C ARG A 139 -2.13 17.13 -3.88
N ARG A 140 -1.65 18.09 -4.66
CA ARG A 140 -1.07 19.33 -4.15
C ARG A 140 -2.09 20.17 -3.38
N ARG A 141 -3.33 20.20 -3.86
CA ARG A 141 -4.41 20.94 -3.20
C ARG A 141 -4.79 20.23 -1.89
N GLY A 142 -4.60 20.92 -0.77
CA GLY A 142 -4.88 20.37 0.56
C GLY A 142 -3.80 19.38 1.04
N ALA A 143 -2.64 19.35 0.39
CA ALA A 143 -1.56 18.45 0.75
C ALA A 143 -1.12 18.69 2.20
N VAL A 144 -1.12 17.61 2.98
CA VAL A 144 -0.41 17.51 4.25
C VAL A 144 0.62 16.41 4.09
N THR A 145 1.86 16.69 4.47
CA THR A 145 2.93 15.69 4.42
C THR A 145 3.81 15.80 5.68
N PRO A 146 4.10 14.68 6.38
CA PRO A 146 3.67 13.31 6.07
C PRO A 146 2.15 13.11 6.25
N LEU A 147 1.56 12.24 5.42
CA LEU A 147 0.20 11.73 5.58
C LEU A 147 0.29 10.25 5.96
N SER A 148 -0.46 9.83 6.97
CA SER A 148 -0.60 8.43 7.35
C SER A 148 -1.96 7.92 6.91
N VAL A 149 -2.04 6.67 6.47
CA VAL A 149 -3.31 5.99 6.15
C VAL A 149 -3.34 4.66 6.87
N THR A 150 -4.31 4.52 7.78
CA THR A 150 -4.53 3.30 8.53
C THR A 150 -5.60 2.46 7.86
N HIS A 151 -5.29 1.19 7.60
CA HIS A 151 -6.22 0.18 7.14
C HIS A 151 -6.45 -0.83 8.25
N VAL A 152 -7.72 -1.10 8.56
CA VAL A 152 -8.11 -2.13 9.54
C VAL A 152 -8.56 -3.36 8.79
N ILE A 153 -7.84 -4.47 8.98
CA ILE A 153 -8.23 -5.78 8.48
C ILE A 153 -9.24 -6.39 9.45
N VAL A 154 -10.29 -7.00 8.92
CA VAL A 154 -11.33 -7.66 9.70
C VAL A 154 -11.52 -9.08 9.16
N LEU A 155 -11.57 -10.07 10.06
CA LEU A 155 -11.77 -11.47 9.70
C LEU A 155 -13.25 -11.76 9.39
N GLY A 156 -13.48 -12.71 8.48
CA GLY A 156 -14.81 -13.25 8.20
C GLY A 156 -15.62 -12.44 7.18
N GLU A 157 -16.91 -12.30 7.44
CA GLU A 157 -17.86 -11.68 6.53
C GLU A 157 -17.82 -10.15 6.61
N ALA A 158 -18.02 -9.49 5.45
CA ALA A 158 -18.23 -8.04 5.42
C ALA A 158 -19.54 -7.67 6.15
N PRO A 159 -19.64 -6.47 6.72
CA PRO A 159 -20.88 -6.02 7.33
C PRO A 159 -21.96 -6.01 6.26
N ARG A 160 -23.17 -6.48 6.60
CA ARG A 160 -24.34 -6.17 5.79
C ARG A 160 -24.48 -4.65 5.78
N LEU A 161 -24.22 -4.01 4.64
CA LEU A 161 -24.52 -2.60 4.46
C LEU A 161 -25.98 -2.40 4.84
N TRP A 162 -26.26 -1.37 5.65
CA TRP A 162 -27.60 -1.00 6.08
C TRP A 162 -28.58 -1.00 4.89
N PRO A 163 -29.79 -1.59 4.98
CA PRO A 163 -30.75 -1.52 3.89
C PRO A 163 -31.10 -0.06 3.63
N SER A 164 -30.61 0.47 2.51
CA SER A 164 -31.03 1.76 1.95
C SER A 164 -32.49 1.62 1.52
N GLY A 165 -33.43 1.84 2.44
CA GLY A 165 -34.85 1.77 2.12
C GLY A 165 -35.76 1.45 3.30
N GLN A 166 -35.79 2.31 4.33
CA GLN A 166 -37.02 2.56 5.06
C GLN A 166 -37.17 4.07 5.18
N SER A 167 -37.76 4.66 4.14
CA SER A 167 -38.44 5.96 4.26
C SER A 167 -39.64 5.76 5.19
N ASN A 168 -39.69 6.54 6.27
CA ASN A 168 -40.91 6.77 7.02
C ASN A 168 -41.70 7.90 6.34
#